data_AF-A0A7Y9UKN7-F1
#
_entry.id   AF-A0A7Y9UKN7-F1
#
_cell.length_a   1.000
_cell.length_b   1.000
_cell.length_c   1.000
_cell.angle_alpha   90.00
_cell.angle_beta   90.00
_cell.angle_gamma   90.00
#
_symmetry.space_group_name_H-M   'P 1'
#
loop_
_entity.id
_entity.type
_entity.pdbx_description
1 polymer ?
#
loop_
_entity_poly.entity_id
_entity_poly.type
_entity_poly.pdbx_seq_one_letter_code
_entity_poly.pdbx_strand_id
1 'polypeptide(L)'
;MMGHWQVEQAALFYEFSLERHTSADHLLRSIDRFVELEDLRRELAPFYSNIGRPSIDPELMIRMLLVGYCFGIRSERRLCDEVHLNLAYRWFCRLGLERAVPDHSTF
;
A
#
# COMPACT_ATOMS: atom_id res chain seq x y z
N MET A 1 -31.10 9.57 19.75
CA MET A 1 -30.33 9.33 21.00
C MET A 1 -28.88 9.64 20.68
N MET A 2 -28.26 10.64 21.33
CA MET A 2 -26.87 11.01 21.07
C MET A 2 -25.93 9.98 21.71
N GLY A 3 -25.09 9.33 20.91
CA GLY A 3 -24.06 8.42 21.40
C GLY A 3 -22.95 9.21 22.09
N HIS A 4 -22.60 8.83 23.32
CA HIS A 4 -21.42 9.35 23.98
C HIS A 4 -20.18 8.66 23.41
N TRP A 5 -19.20 9.42 22.93
CA TRP A 5 -17.87 8.89 22.58
C TRP A 5 -17.09 8.69 23.88
N GLN A 6 -16.93 7.44 24.29
CA GLN A 6 -16.04 7.09 25.39
C GLN A 6 -14.61 7.25 24.89
N VAL A 7 -13.90 8.25 25.39
CA VAL A 7 -12.46 8.42 25.11
C VAL A 7 -11.76 7.29 25.85
N GLU A 8 -11.32 6.26 25.12
CA GLU A 8 -10.58 5.15 25.71
C GLU A 8 -9.27 5.65 26.34
N GLN A 9 -9.00 5.15 27.55
CA GLN A 9 -7.71 5.33 28.23
C GLN A 9 -6.59 4.85 27.32
N ALA A 10 -5.52 5.64 27.21
CA ALA A 10 -4.36 5.32 26.38
C ALA A 10 -3.83 3.91 26.69
N ALA A 11 -4.03 2.97 25.77
CA ALA A 11 -3.43 1.66 25.83
C ALA A 11 -1.91 1.81 25.72
N LEU A 12 -1.15 1.15 26.61
CA LEU A 12 0.32 1.17 26.61
C LEU A 12 0.92 0.54 25.33
N PHE A 13 0.11 -0.12 24.51
CA PHE A 13 0.44 -0.61 23.18
C PHE A 13 -0.73 -0.32 22.23
N TYR A 14 -0.52 0.58 21.26
CA TYR A 14 -1.46 0.78 20.16
C TYR A 14 -1.11 -0.20 19.04
N GLU A 15 -1.84 -1.31 18.93
CA GLU A 15 -1.73 -2.22 17.79
C GLU A 15 -2.65 -1.73 16.67
N PHE A 16 -2.08 -1.03 15.68
CA PHE A 16 -2.82 -0.63 14.49
C PHE A 16 -2.71 -1.70 13.40
N SER A 17 -3.86 -2.19 12.93
CA SER A 17 -3.93 -3.21 11.88
C SER A 17 -4.65 -2.66 10.65
N LEU A 18 -3.91 -2.48 9.54
CA LEU A 18 -4.50 -2.08 8.24
C LEU A 18 -5.56 -3.09 7.76
N GLU A 19 -5.37 -4.37 8.09
CA GLU A 19 -6.31 -5.47 7.79
C GLU A 19 -7.70 -5.17 8.38
N ARG A 20 -7.76 -4.79 9.66
CA ARG A 20 -9.02 -4.49 10.36
C ARG A 20 -9.72 -3.23 9.83
N HIS A 21 -8.96 -2.33 9.20
CA HIS A 21 -9.47 -1.04 8.70
C HIS A 21 -9.81 -1.07 7.20
N THR A 22 -9.57 -2.18 6.51
CA THR A 22 -9.95 -2.36 5.11
C THR A 22 -11.20 -3.23 5.05
N SER A 23 -12.33 -2.63 4.61
CA SER A 23 -13.62 -3.32 4.49
C SER A 23 -13.50 -4.66 3.75
N ALA A 24 -14.19 -5.70 4.23
CA ALA A 24 -14.18 -7.04 3.63
C ALA A 24 -14.67 -7.04 2.17
N ASP A 25 -15.61 -6.14 1.84
CA ASP A 25 -16.19 -6.01 0.50
C ASP A 25 -15.41 -5.05 -0.42
N HIS A 26 -14.25 -4.55 0.03
CA HIS A 26 -13.46 -3.62 -0.77
C HIS A 26 -12.89 -4.30 -2.02
N LEU A 27 -13.00 -3.63 -3.19
CA LEU A 27 -12.54 -4.16 -4.48
C LEU A 27 -11.10 -4.70 -4.43
N LEU A 28 -10.18 -3.96 -3.80
CA LEU A 28 -8.78 -4.36 -3.67
C LEU A 28 -8.59 -5.70 -2.94
N ARG A 29 -9.48 -6.09 -2.02
CA ARG A 29 -9.43 -7.43 -1.41
C ARG A 29 -9.74 -8.52 -2.43
N SER A 30 -10.69 -8.26 -3.32
CA SER A 30 -11.02 -9.20 -4.38
C SER A 30 -9.89 -9.34 -5.38
N ILE A 31 -9.21 -8.24 -5.71
CA ILE A 31 -8.04 -8.23 -6.59
C ILE A 31 -6.85 -8.93 -5.93
N ASP A 32 -6.57 -8.64 -4.66
CA ASP A 32 -5.42 -9.17 -3.91
C ASP A 32 -5.37 -10.70 -3.89
N ARG A 33 -6.52 -11.38 -3.92
CA ARG A 33 -6.61 -12.85 -4.03
C ARG A 33 -6.00 -13.43 -5.31
N PHE A 34 -5.79 -12.61 -6.33
CA PHE A 34 -5.26 -13.03 -7.63
C PHE A 34 -3.92 -12.37 -7.97
N VAL A 35 -3.36 -11.57 -7.05
CA VAL A 35 -2.09 -10.88 -7.23
C VAL A 35 -1.03 -11.62 -6.42
N GLU A 36 -0.52 -12.70 -7.01
CA GLU A 36 0.61 -13.48 -6.51
C GLU A 36 1.90 -12.94 -7.13
N LEU A 37 2.75 -12.30 -6.33
CA LEU A 37 3.97 -11.59 -6.76
C LEU A 37 5.20 -11.95 -5.90
N GLU A 38 5.08 -12.94 -5.02
CA GLU A 38 6.07 -13.28 -4.00
C GLU A 38 7.44 -13.65 -4.61
N ASP A 39 7.43 -14.31 -5.77
CA ASP A 39 8.64 -14.74 -6.47
C ASP A 39 9.22 -13.68 -7.40
N LEU A 40 8.48 -12.61 -7.68
CA LEU A 40 8.85 -11.58 -8.65
C LEU A 40 10.20 -10.94 -8.32
N ARG A 41 10.42 -10.62 -7.03
CA ARG A 41 11.68 -10.03 -6.57
C ARG A 41 12.87 -10.95 -6.84
N ARG A 42 12.70 -12.27 -6.66
CA ARG A 42 13.76 -13.26 -6.89
C ARG A 42 14.08 -13.36 -8.37
N GLU A 43 13.05 -13.40 -9.21
CA GLU A 43 13.20 -13.50 -10.67
C GLU A 43 13.83 -12.24 -11.28
N LEU A 44 13.51 -11.07 -10.73
CA LEU A 44 14.05 -9.80 -11.22
C LEU A 44 15.42 -9.44 -10.63
N ALA A 45 15.82 -10.05 -9.51
CA ALA A 45 17.08 -9.74 -8.82
C ALA A 45 18.33 -9.69 -9.73
N PRO A 46 18.51 -10.60 -10.73
CA PRO A 46 19.67 -10.55 -11.62
C PRO A 46 19.76 -9.29 -12.49
N PHE A 47 18.64 -8.59 -12.71
CA PHE A 47 18.57 -7.38 -13.53
C PHE A 47 18.76 -6.09 -12.73
N TYR A 48 18.78 -6.17 -11.40
CA TYR A 48 18.96 -5.01 -10.53
C TYR A 48 20.44 -4.74 -10.27
N SER A 49 20.81 -3.46 -10.23
CA SER A 49 22.17 -3.05 -9.88
C SER A 49 22.47 -3.31 -8.41
N ASN A 50 23.66 -3.82 -8.11
CA ASN A 50 24.18 -3.95 -6.75
C ASN A 50 24.82 -2.64 -6.22
N ILE A 51 24.89 -1.59 -7.03
CA ILE A 51 25.48 -0.29 -6.69
C ILE A 51 24.49 0.86 -6.99
N GLY A 52 24.55 1.92 -6.18
CA GLY A 52 23.73 3.13 -6.34
C GLY A 52 22.55 3.21 -5.36
N ARG A 53 21.57 4.06 -5.69
CA ARG A 53 20.33 4.19 -4.91
C ARG A 53 19.50 2.91 -5.08
N PRO A 54 19.01 2.29 -4.00
CA PRO A 54 18.10 1.15 -4.11
C PRO A 54 16.88 1.50 -4.96
N SER A 55 16.64 0.70 -6.00
CA SER A 55 15.43 0.76 -6.82
C SER A 55 14.20 0.36 -6.00
N ILE A 56 13.02 0.75 -6.48
CA ILE A 56 11.73 0.35 -5.87
C ILE A 56 11.57 -1.17 -5.87
N ASP A 57 10.88 -1.67 -4.85
CA ASP A 57 10.43 -3.05 -4.84
C ASP A 57 9.43 -3.29 -6.00
N PRO A 58 9.68 -4.26 -6.90
CA PRO A 58 8.84 -4.48 -8.07
C PRO A 58 7.40 -4.88 -7.70
N GLU A 59 7.19 -5.59 -6.58
CA GLU A 59 5.85 -5.93 -6.12
C GLU A 59 5.08 -4.67 -5.71
N LEU A 60 5.72 -3.77 -4.95
CA LEU A 60 5.12 -2.49 -4.56
C LEU A 60 4.75 -1.65 -5.78
N MET A 61 5.64 -1.57 -6.77
CA MET A 61 5.41 -0.82 -8.00
C MET A 61 4.18 -1.33 -8.74
N ILE A 62 4.07 -2.65 -8.96
CA ILE A 62 2.93 -3.25 -9.65
C ILE A 62 1.62 -3.01 -8.88
N ARG A 63 1.62 -3.21 -7.55
CA ARG A 63 0.44 -2.97 -6.72
C ARG A 63 -0.01 -1.50 -6.78
N MET A 64 0.92 -0.55 -6.74
CA MET A 64 0.57 0.88 -6.90
C MET A 64 -0.01 1.16 -8.29
N LEU A 65 0.56 0.62 -9.36
CA LEU A 65 0.02 0.77 -10.71
C LEU A 65 -1.39 0.16 -10.85
N LEU A 66 -1.63 -1.00 -10.24
CA LEU A 66 -2.96 -1.63 -10.21
C LEU A 66 -3.99 -0.72 -9.52
N VAL A 67 -3.63 -0.07 -8.40
CA VAL A 67 -4.49 0.95 -7.77
C VAL A 67 -4.78 2.08 -8.77
N GLY A 68 -3.75 2.58 -9.45
CA GLY A 68 -3.91 3.63 -10.46
C GLY A 68 -4.89 3.25 -11.57
N TYR A 69 -4.74 2.07 -12.15
CA TYR A 69 -5.62 1.57 -13.21
C TYR A 69 -7.05 1.30 -12.72
N CYS A 70 -7.22 0.66 -11.55
CA CYS A 70 -8.54 0.29 -11.04
C CYS A 70 -9.38 1.50 -10.63
N PHE A 71 -8.75 2.56 -10.11
CA PHE A 71 -9.43 3.77 -9.64
C PHE A 71 -9.30 4.97 -10.58
N GLY A 72 -8.73 4.77 -11.78
CA GLY A 72 -8.62 5.81 -12.80
C GLY A 72 -7.64 6.94 -12.44
N ILE A 73 -6.66 6.70 -11.57
CA ILE A 73 -5.64 7.67 -11.19
C ILE A 73 -4.53 7.62 -12.25
N ARG A 74 -4.49 8.63 -13.12
CA ARG A 74 -3.52 8.70 -14.24
C ARG A 74 -2.23 9.46 -13.92
N SER A 75 -2.22 10.22 -12.83
CA SER A 75 -1.04 10.98 -12.41
C SER A 75 -0.29 10.21 -11.34
N GLU A 76 0.99 9.95 -11.56
CA GLU A 76 1.87 9.25 -10.60
C GLU A 76 2.01 10.04 -9.30
N ARG A 77 2.10 11.38 -9.38
CA ARG A 77 2.08 12.26 -8.21
C ARG A 77 0.81 12.04 -7.39
N ARG A 78 -0.35 12.10 -8.04
CA ARG A 78 -1.62 11.84 -7.38
C ARG A 78 -1.70 10.40 -6.86
N LEU A 79 -1.15 9.42 -7.56
CA LEU A 79 -1.11 8.04 -7.08
C LEU A 79 -0.31 7.93 -5.78
N CYS A 80 0.86 8.56 -5.69
CA CYS A 80 1.64 8.62 -4.46
C CYS A 80 0.86 9.30 -3.33
N ASP A 81 0.17 10.41 -3.61
CA ASP A 81 -0.65 11.12 -2.61
C ASP A 81 -1.84 10.25 -2.13
N GLU A 82 -2.53 9.59 -3.05
CA GLU A 82 -3.66 8.71 -2.74
C GLU A 82 -3.21 7.49 -1.93
N VAL A 83 -2.06 6.90 -2.27
CA VAL A 83 -1.46 5.80 -1.48
C VAL A 83 -0.99 6.31 -0.11
N HIS A 84 -0.56 7.57 0.01
CA HIS A 84 -0.22 8.15 1.31
C HIS A 84 -1.44 8.30 2.22
N LEU A 85 -2.57 8.72 1.66
CA LEU A 85 -3.78 9.09 2.39
C LEU A 85 -4.76 7.93 2.62
N ASN A 86 -4.77 6.92 1.75
CA ASN A 86 -5.79 5.88 1.75
C ASN A 86 -5.29 4.56 2.36
N LEU A 87 -5.87 4.17 3.50
CA LEU A 87 -5.51 2.94 4.21
C LEU A 87 -5.69 1.66 3.39
N ALA A 88 -6.74 1.58 2.57
CA ALA A 88 -6.99 0.40 1.73
C ALA A 88 -5.92 0.27 0.62
N TYR A 89 -5.43 1.40 0.11
CA TYR A 89 -4.38 1.41 -0.91
C TYR A 89 -3.05 0.98 -0.29
N ARG A 90 -2.73 1.47 0.91
CA ARG A 90 -1.55 1.03 1.68
C ARG A 90 -1.61 -0.45 2.02
N TRP A 91 -2.76 -0.92 2.48
CA TRP A 91 -3.03 -2.33 2.75
C TRP A 91 -2.77 -3.20 1.52
N PHE A 92 -3.33 -2.82 0.37
CA PHE A 92 -3.16 -3.56 -0.88
C PHE A 92 -1.70 -3.55 -1.36
N CYS A 93 -0.99 -2.43 -1.18
CA CYS A 93 0.41 -2.26 -1.53
C CYS A 93 1.38 -2.91 -0.53
N ARG A 94 0.90 -3.61 0.51
CA ARG A 94 1.71 -4.15 1.61
C ARG A 94 2.60 -3.08 2.28
N LEU A 95 2.15 -1.82 2.26
CA LEU A 95 2.89 -0.68 2.77
C LEU A 95 2.38 -0.32 4.17
N GLY A 96 3.18 -0.60 5.19
CA GLY A 96 2.85 -0.25 6.58
C GLY A 96 2.76 1.26 6.81
N LEU A 97 2.13 1.67 7.93
CA LEU A 97 1.88 3.08 8.21
C LEU A 97 3.15 3.94 8.27
N GLU A 98 4.20 3.39 8.87
CA GLU A 98 5.48 4.09 9.10
C GLU A 98 6.38 4.15 7.86
N ARG A 99 6.10 3.35 6.82
CA ARG A 99 6.95 3.35 5.62
C ARG A 99 6.63 4.54 4.73
N ALA A 100 7.64 5.20 4.18
CA ALA A 100 7.41 6.25 3.19
C ALA A 100 6.83 5.68 1.89
N VAL A 101 5.94 6.43 1.25
CA VAL A 101 5.52 6.14 -0.13
C VAL A 101 6.68 6.49 -1.08
N PRO A 102 6.96 5.68 -2.11
CA PRO A 102 7.99 6.01 -3.10
C PRO A 102 7.76 7.36 -3.76
N ASP A 103 8.86 7.98 -4.19
CA ASP A 103 8.78 9.23 -4.94
C ASP A 103 8.13 8.99 -6.31
N HIS A 104 7.33 9.95 -6.76
CA HIS A 104 6.60 9.84 -8.03
C HIS A 104 7.53 9.67 -9.24
N SER A 105 8.80 10.09 -9.17
CA SER A 105 9.80 9.92 -10.24
C SER A 105 10.28 8.48 -10.43
N THR A 106 9.71 7.53 -9.68
CA THR A 106 10.05 6.12 -9.76
C THR A 106 9.19 5.35 -10.76
N PHE A 107 8.09 5.96 -11.22
CA PHE A 107 7.14 5.37 -12.17
C PHE A 107 7.44 5.79 -13.61
#